data_AF-A0A0X8KAS0-F1
#
_entry.id   AF-A0A0X8KAS0-F1
#
_cell.length_a   1.000
_cell.length_b   1.000
_cell.length_c   1.000
_cell.angle_alpha   90.00
_cell.angle_beta   90.00
_cell.angle_gamma   90.00
#
_symmetry.space_group_name_H-M   'P 1'
#
loop_
_entity.id
_entity.type
_entity.pdbx_description
1 polymer ?
#
loop_
_entity_poly.entity_id
_entity_poly.type
_entity_poly.pdbx_seq_one_letter_code
_entity_poly.pdbx_strand_id
1 'polypeptide(L)'
;MANWTGGRLTKAGRDLQIKVEAGQCKLELTKIKLGDGTEGLDAIETMTDLVGPKAVFGISSVVAKDGLCTVTGVISSSQVTAAFYAREWGLFAKDPDKGEILYMISLDPNPESIPPKTAALKQAATYAMNIAVSNAANIEVRIDPAGLVNTEMLANGAGLVRRSTRYEAGDILYDTQLTRHDLRLECVRAGTTAATLQDLSDVHLGVSVTDGTVIWRVKRLYTIDGDMFEIDEGGGIMPTAEPHYSVNYDLDEDGNIMPKVM
;
A
#
# COMPACT_ATOMS: atom_id res chain seq x y z
N MET A 1 -9.83 8.09 -4.11
CA MET A 1 -9.55 7.33 -5.34
C MET A 1 -9.32 8.33 -6.46
N ALA A 2 -8.05 8.61 -6.73
CA ALA A 2 -7.60 9.48 -7.81
C ALA A 2 -8.33 9.19 -9.14
N ASN A 3 -8.78 10.23 -9.83
CA ASN A 3 -9.62 10.17 -11.02
C ASN A 3 -8.83 10.60 -12.26
N TRP A 4 -7.80 9.83 -12.59
CA TRP A 4 -6.91 10.10 -13.70
C TRP A 4 -7.66 10.19 -15.03
N THR A 5 -7.62 11.36 -15.66
CA THR A 5 -8.14 11.52 -17.04
C THR A 5 -7.16 10.89 -18.01
N GLY A 6 -7.66 10.07 -18.95
CA GLY A 6 -6.85 9.19 -19.80
C GLY A 6 -5.54 9.81 -20.30
N GLY A 7 -4.45 9.03 -20.29
CA GLY A 7 -3.10 9.53 -20.54
C GLY A 7 -2.93 10.17 -21.92
N ARG A 8 -2.26 11.32 -21.96
CA ARG A 8 -1.99 12.10 -23.17
C ARG A 8 -0.50 12.07 -23.50
N LEU A 9 -0.18 11.71 -24.73
CA LEU A 9 1.20 11.72 -25.24
C LEU A 9 1.69 13.16 -25.44
N THR A 10 2.92 13.43 -25.00
CA THR A 10 3.64 14.65 -25.37
C THR A 10 4.02 14.60 -26.86
N LYS A 11 4.52 15.70 -27.43
CA LYS A 11 5.08 15.67 -28.79
C LYS A 11 6.20 14.63 -28.90
N ALA A 12 7.12 14.61 -27.95
CA ALA A 12 8.22 13.64 -27.93
C ALA A 12 7.71 12.20 -27.81
N GLY A 13 6.68 11.97 -26.99
CA GLY A 13 6.05 10.66 -26.84
C GLY A 13 5.37 10.18 -28.12
N ARG A 14 4.66 11.05 -28.85
CA ARG A 14 4.09 10.69 -30.15
C ARG A 14 5.14 10.43 -31.21
N ASP A 15 6.20 11.24 -31.26
CA ASP A 15 7.33 11.01 -32.17
C ASP A 15 7.97 9.63 -31.89
N LEU A 16 8.15 9.24 -30.62
CA LEU A 16 8.64 7.91 -30.25
C LEU A 16 7.65 6.79 -30.59
N GLN A 17 6.36 6.99 -30.32
CA GLN A 17 5.31 6.01 -30.64
C GLN A 17 5.30 5.67 -32.13
N ILE A 18 5.48 6.66 -33.02
CA ILE A 18 5.57 6.43 -34.47
C ILE A 18 6.77 5.53 -34.82
N LYS A 19 7.95 5.76 -34.20
CA LYS A 19 9.14 4.91 -34.41
C LYS A 19 8.91 3.48 -33.95
N VAL A 20 8.24 3.31 -32.81
CA VAL A 20 7.89 2.01 -32.24
C VAL A 20 6.91 1.27 -33.16
N GLU A 21 5.86 1.94 -33.63
CA GLU A 21 4.88 1.34 -34.55
C GLU A 21 5.49 0.99 -35.91
N ALA A 22 6.44 1.78 -36.38
CA ALA A 22 7.22 1.50 -37.59
C ALA A 22 8.26 0.37 -37.41
N GLY A 23 8.42 -0.18 -36.20
CA GLY A 23 9.40 -1.24 -35.90
C GLY A 23 10.86 -0.77 -35.90
N GLN A 24 11.10 0.53 -35.82
CA GLN A 24 12.45 1.12 -35.83
C GLN A 24 13.14 1.01 -34.47
N CYS A 25 12.37 0.94 -33.39
CA CYS A 25 12.85 0.70 -32.04
C CYS A 25 11.76 0.01 -31.23
N LYS A 26 12.12 -0.42 -30.01
CA LYS A 26 11.16 -0.91 -29.04
C LYS A 26 10.87 0.16 -28.00
N LEU A 27 9.65 0.17 -27.46
CA LEU A 27 9.27 1.12 -26.41
C LEU A 27 9.91 0.70 -25.09
N GLU A 28 11.01 1.36 -24.70
CA GLU A 28 11.69 1.19 -23.40
C GLU A 28 11.16 2.21 -22.40
N LEU A 29 10.28 1.78 -21.49
CA LEU A 29 9.79 2.61 -20.39
C LEU A 29 10.82 2.61 -19.25
N THR A 30 11.10 3.78 -18.66
CA THR A 30 12.21 3.93 -17.71
C THR A 30 11.77 4.20 -16.28
N LYS A 31 10.81 5.12 -16.07
CA LYS A 31 10.33 5.48 -14.73
C LYS A 31 8.96 6.15 -14.78
N ILE A 32 8.37 6.27 -13.59
CA ILE A 32 7.17 7.04 -13.32
C ILE A 32 7.54 8.23 -12.44
N LYS A 33 6.94 9.39 -12.68
CA LYS A 33 6.97 10.52 -11.74
C LYS A 33 5.55 10.91 -11.32
N LEU A 34 5.42 11.35 -10.08
CA LEU A 34 4.23 12.05 -9.59
C LEU A 34 4.58 13.48 -9.20
N GLY A 35 3.62 14.38 -9.39
CA GLY A 35 3.78 15.79 -9.07
C GLY A 35 2.47 16.49 -8.71
N ASP A 36 2.62 17.74 -8.29
CA ASP A 36 1.54 18.66 -7.90
C ASP A 36 1.48 19.90 -8.81
N GLY A 37 2.07 19.83 -10.00
CA GLY A 37 2.06 20.90 -10.99
C GLY A 37 0.64 21.34 -11.36
N THR A 38 0.55 22.52 -11.97
CA THR A 38 -0.72 23.25 -12.25
C THR A 38 -0.97 23.48 -13.74
N GLU A 39 -0.27 22.76 -14.61
CA GLU A 39 -0.33 22.85 -16.06
C GLU A 39 -1.71 22.50 -16.64
N GLY A 40 -2.08 23.17 -17.72
CA GLY A 40 -3.26 22.84 -18.52
C GLY A 40 -2.98 21.76 -19.55
N LEU A 41 -4.06 21.19 -20.11
CA LEU A 41 -3.97 20.16 -21.16
C LEU A 41 -3.28 20.65 -22.45
N ASP A 42 -3.24 21.96 -22.66
CA ASP A 42 -2.57 22.67 -23.76
C ASP A 42 -1.05 22.67 -23.62
N ALA A 43 -0.52 22.66 -22.39
CA ALA A 43 0.92 22.66 -22.13
C ALA A 43 1.58 21.29 -22.39
N ILE A 44 0.82 20.19 -22.29
CA ILE A 44 1.31 18.80 -22.39
C ILE A 44 2.14 18.55 -23.65
N GLU A 45 1.80 19.22 -24.75
CA GLU A 45 2.45 19.06 -26.05
C GLU A 45 3.97 19.25 -25.99
N THR A 46 4.44 20.23 -25.22
CA THR A 46 5.84 20.66 -25.19
C THR A 46 6.58 20.24 -23.91
N MET A 47 5.90 19.55 -23.00
CA MET A 47 6.48 19.13 -21.74
C MET A 47 7.60 18.09 -21.94
N THR A 48 8.69 18.29 -21.21
CA THR A 48 9.84 17.38 -21.16
C THR A 48 10.04 16.77 -19.78
N ASP A 49 9.40 17.34 -18.76
CA ASP A 49 9.28 16.83 -17.40
C ASP A 49 7.94 17.30 -16.82
N LEU A 50 7.57 16.83 -15.63
CA LEU A 50 6.46 17.37 -14.85
C LEU A 50 6.76 18.82 -14.43
N VAL A 51 5.73 19.63 -14.25
CA VAL A 51 5.84 21.01 -13.75
C VAL A 51 6.17 21.03 -12.26
N GLY A 52 5.61 20.11 -11.48
CA GLY A 52 5.80 20.03 -10.03
C GLY A 52 6.24 18.64 -9.56
N PRO A 53 7.35 18.05 -10.03
CA PRO A 53 7.74 16.70 -9.65
C PRO A 53 8.03 16.61 -8.15
N LYS A 54 7.35 15.69 -7.47
CA LYS A 54 7.52 15.42 -6.03
C LYS A 54 8.07 14.05 -5.73
N ALA A 55 7.85 13.09 -6.62
CA ALA A 55 8.31 11.73 -6.41
C ALA A 55 8.60 11.00 -7.71
N VAL A 56 9.54 10.05 -7.64
CA VAL A 56 10.02 9.24 -8.78
C VAL A 56 10.00 7.78 -8.35
N PHE A 57 9.45 6.92 -9.18
CA PHE A 57 9.27 5.50 -8.89
C PHE A 57 9.59 4.64 -10.11
N GLY A 58 9.98 3.40 -9.85
CA GLY A 58 10.16 2.41 -10.90
C GLY A 58 8.83 1.87 -11.42
N ILE A 59 8.91 1.09 -12.50
CA ILE A 59 7.76 0.42 -13.11
C ILE A 59 7.65 -1.00 -12.54
N SER A 60 6.51 -1.30 -11.92
CA SER A 60 6.25 -2.55 -11.19
C SER A 60 5.80 -3.70 -12.08
N SER A 61 4.96 -3.38 -13.06
CA SER A 61 4.39 -4.37 -13.97
C SER A 61 3.99 -3.69 -15.26
N VAL A 62 4.06 -4.45 -16.36
CA VAL A 62 3.45 -4.07 -17.61
C VAL A 62 2.73 -5.28 -18.21
N VAL A 63 1.45 -5.11 -18.48
CA VAL A 63 0.58 -6.15 -19.02
C VAL A 63 0.00 -5.65 -20.34
N ALA A 64 0.35 -6.32 -21.44
CA ALA A 64 -0.27 -6.08 -22.72
C ALA A 64 -1.46 -7.03 -22.90
N LYS A 65 -2.67 -6.48 -23.11
CA LYS A 65 -3.89 -7.22 -23.36
C LYS A 65 -4.85 -6.40 -24.22
N ASP A 66 -5.51 -7.03 -25.18
CA ASP A 66 -6.55 -6.42 -26.01
C ASP A 66 -6.14 -5.10 -26.73
N GLY A 67 -4.86 -5.00 -27.15
CA GLY A 67 -4.32 -3.79 -27.80
C GLY A 67 -4.04 -2.63 -26.84
N LEU A 68 -4.18 -2.88 -25.53
CA LEU A 68 -3.81 -1.96 -24.46
C LEU A 68 -2.61 -2.53 -23.69
N CYS A 69 -1.77 -1.63 -23.22
CA CYS A 69 -0.61 -1.89 -22.39
C CYS A 69 -0.83 -1.21 -21.03
N THR A 70 -1.21 -1.97 -20.03
CA THR A 70 -1.35 -1.48 -18.65
C THR A 70 0.01 -1.42 -17.99
N VAL A 71 0.44 -0.23 -17.62
CA VAL A 71 1.67 0.02 -16.87
C VAL A 71 1.31 0.32 -15.42
N THR A 72 1.80 -0.49 -14.50
CA THR A 72 1.54 -0.34 -13.06
C THR A 72 2.78 0.17 -12.36
N GLY A 73 2.63 1.21 -11.56
CA GLY A 73 3.60 1.68 -10.59
C GLY A 73 3.05 1.52 -9.18
N VAL A 74 3.88 1.02 -8.27
CA VAL A 74 3.54 0.99 -6.84
C VAL A 74 4.24 2.16 -6.17
N ILE A 75 3.45 2.95 -5.43
CA ILE A 75 3.94 4.13 -4.73
C ILE A 75 3.79 3.90 -3.23
N SER A 76 4.86 4.18 -2.49
CA SER A 76 4.83 4.14 -1.04
C SER A 76 5.05 5.54 -0.46
N SER A 77 4.18 5.93 0.48
CA SER A 77 4.36 7.17 1.24
C SER A 77 5.66 7.18 2.06
N SER A 78 6.31 6.02 2.25
CA SER A 78 7.62 5.92 2.92
C SER A 78 8.74 6.69 2.20
N GLN A 79 8.58 6.93 0.89
CA GLN A 79 9.54 7.68 0.07
C GLN A 79 9.19 9.16 -0.09
N VAL A 80 8.05 9.60 0.45
CA VAL A 80 7.53 10.97 0.28
C VAL A 80 7.98 11.85 1.43
N THR A 81 8.72 12.91 1.15
CA THR A 81 9.29 13.78 2.21
C THR A 81 8.25 14.77 2.76
N ALA A 82 7.40 15.33 1.90
CA ALA A 82 6.35 16.27 2.25
C ALA A 82 5.03 15.86 1.61
N ALA A 83 3.92 16.10 2.31
CA ALA A 83 2.59 15.83 1.77
C ALA A 83 2.38 16.62 0.47
N PHE A 84 1.73 16.01 -0.52
CA PHE A 84 1.34 16.71 -1.73
C PHE A 84 0.06 16.10 -2.32
N TYR A 85 -0.63 16.86 -3.17
CA TYR A 85 -1.77 16.35 -3.93
C TYR A 85 -1.27 15.86 -5.28
N ALA A 86 -1.39 14.57 -5.55
CA ALA A 86 -0.90 13.97 -6.78
C ALA A 86 -1.81 14.34 -7.94
N ARG A 87 -1.47 15.42 -8.64
CA ARG A 87 -2.20 15.92 -9.81
C ARG A 87 -1.57 15.47 -11.12
N GLU A 88 -0.25 15.37 -11.16
CA GLU A 88 0.50 14.99 -12.34
C GLU A 88 0.97 13.55 -12.22
N TRP A 89 0.78 12.76 -13.28
CA TRP A 89 1.37 11.45 -13.40
C TRP A 89 2.07 11.29 -14.74
N GLY A 90 3.41 11.35 -14.71
CA GLY A 90 4.26 11.25 -15.87
C GLY A 90 4.85 9.86 -16.03
N LEU A 91 4.83 9.35 -17.25
CA LEU A 91 5.54 8.15 -17.67
C LEU A 91 6.70 8.54 -18.60
N PHE A 92 7.88 8.03 -18.31
CA PHE A 92 9.10 8.31 -19.07
C PHE A 92 9.53 7.10 -19.88
N ALA A 93 10.13 7.38 -21.03
CA ALA A 93 10.65 6.37 -21.94
C ALA A 93 11.97 6.84 -22.55
N LYS A 94 12.75 5.88 -23.05
CA LYS A 94 13.99 6.14 -23.78
C LYS A 94 13.72 6.22 -25.27
N ASP A 95 13.92 7.40 -25.84
CA ASP A 95 14.00 7.61 -27.28
C ASP A 95 15.45 7.37 -27.76
N PRO A 96 15.65 6.60 -28.84
CA PRO A 96 17.00 6.28 -29.34
C PRO A 96 17.80 7.51 -29.79
N ASP A 97 17.12 8.59 -30.19
CA ASP A 97 17.74 9.82 -30.70
C ASP A 97 17.80 10.92 -29.64
N LYS A 98 16.81 11.00 -28.75
CA LYS A 98 16.67 12.09 -27.76
C LYS A 98 17.07 11.69 -26.33
N GLY A 99 17.33 10.40 -26.07
CA GLY A 99 17.54 9.90 -24.72
C GLY A 99 16.24 9.80 -23.94
N GLU A 100 16.27 10.04 -22.64
CA GLU A 100 15.06 9.93 -21.81
C GLU A 100 14.11 11.12 -22.03
N ILE A 101 12.83 10.82 -22.26
CA ILE A 101 11.78 11.80 -22.54
C ILE A 101 10.56 11.56 -21.64
N LEU A 102 9.79 12.61 -21.36
CA LEU A 102 8.41 12.47 -20.89
C LEU A 102 7.55 11.95 -22.04
N TYR A 103 7.16 10.68 -21.95
CA TYR A 103 6.42 10.00 -23.01
C TYR A 103 4.92 10.34 -22.94
N MET A 104 4.32 10.19 -21.76
CA MET A 104 2.90 10.40 -21.54
C MET A 104 2.69 11.04 -20.17
N ILE A 105 1.63 11.84 -20.05
CA ILE A 105 1.19 12.39 -18.78
C ILE A 105 -0.33 12.21 -18.64
N SER A 106 -0.77 11.90 -17.43
CA SER A 106 -2.18 11.98 -17.03
C SER A 106 -2.33 13.03 -15.94
N LEU A 107 -3.41 13.81 -16.04
CA LEU A 107 -3.77 14.81 -15.04
C LEU A 107 -5.02 14.36 -14.28
N ASP A 108 -4.99 14.52 -12.96
CA ASP A 108 -6.15 14.29 -12.09
C ASP A 108 -6.88 15.62 -11.81
N PRO A 109 -8.14 15.80 -12.25
CA PRO A 109 -8.94 16.96 -11.90
C PRO A 109 -9.38 16.96 -10.41
N ASN A 110 -9.30 15.83 -9.71
CA ASN A 110 -9.65 15.66 -8.30
C ASN A 110 -8.51 14.94 -7.55
N PRO A 111 -7.33 15.58 -7.44
CA PRO A 111 -6.12 14.91 -6.96
C PRO A 111 -6.26 14.46 -5.51
N GLU A 112 -5.73 13.27 -5.23
CA GLU A 112 -5.70 12.68 -3.90
C GLU A 112 -4.43 13.11 -3.14
N SER A 113 -4.53 13.26 -1.82
CA SER A 113 -3.37 13.62 -1.00
C SER A 113 -2.51 12.39 -0.72
N ILE A 114 -1.21 12.51 -1.02
CA ILE A 114 -0.21 11.53 -0.63
C ILE A 114 0.46 12.01 0.67
N PRO A 115 0.34 11.24 1.78
CA PRO A 115 0.93 11.65 3.04
C PRO A 115 2.46 11.55 3.02
N PRO A 116 3.16 12.30 3.88
CA PRO A 116 4.60 12.19 4.02
C PRO A 116 4.97 10.91 4.80
N LYS A 117 6.25 10.51 4.71
CA LYS A 117 6.83 9.35 5.40
C LYS A 117 6.71 9.39 6.92
N THR A 118 6.47 10.58 7.49
CA THR A 118 6.30 10.83 8.93
C THR A 118 4.85 10.64 9.40
N ALA A 119 3.90 10.43 8.50
CA ALA A 119 2.51 10.17 8.89
C ALA A 119 2.40 8.84 9.66
N ALA A 120 1.56 8.82 10.70
CA ALA A 120 1.35 7.64 11.54
C ALA A 120 0.89 6.41 10.74
N LEU A 121 0.04 6.62 9.73
CA LEU A 121 -0.35 5.60 8.77
C LEU A 121 0.51 5.73 7.51
N LYS A 122 1.47 4.81 7.36
CA LYS A 122 2.20 4.63 6.10
C LYS A 122 1.30 3.92 5.11
N GLN A 123 1.04 4.54 3.96
CA GLN A 123 0.18 3.99 2.93
C GLN A 123 1.04 3.56 1.74
N ALA A 124 0.91 2.30 1.34
CA ALA A 124 1.28 1.86 0.01
C ALA A 124 0.04 1.94 -0.87
N ALA A 125 0.10 2.75 -1.92
CA ALA A 125 -0.97 2.90 -2.88
C ALA A 125 -0.49 2.36 -4.23
N THR A 126 -1.31 1.49 -4.83
CA THR A 126 -1.03 0.97 -6.17
C THR A 126 -1.69 1.90 -7.18
N TYR A 127 -0.89 2.43 -8.10
CA TYR A 127 -1.37 3.29 -9.17
C TYR A 127 -1.12 2.57 -10.51
N ALA A 128 -2.19 2.22 -11.22
CA ALA A 128 -2.12 1.67 -12.58
C ALA A 128 -2.51 2.70 -13.65
N MET A 129 -1.66 2.90 -14.66
CA MET A 129 -1.93 3.71 -15.84
C MET A 129 -2.10 2.79 -17.05
N ASN A 130 -3.22 2.91 -17.76
CA ASN A 130 -3.42 2.21 -19.01
C ASN A 130 -2.87 3.05 -20.18
N ILE A 131 -2.07 2.44 -21.04
CA ILE A 131 -1.54 3.04 -22.27
C ILE A 131 -2.13 2.26 -23.43
N ALA A 132 -2.69 2.94 -24.43
CA ALA A 132 -3.03 2.29 -25.68
C ALA A 132 -1.79 2.28 -26.60
N VAL A 133 -1.35 1.09 -27.03
CA VAL A 133 -0.27 0.92 -28.01
C VAL A 133 -0.80 -0.03 -29.07
N SER A 134 -0.96 0.47 -30.30
CA SER A 134 -1.57 -0.26 -31.42
C SER A 134 -0.86 -1.57 -31.77
N ASN A 135 0.43 -1.70 -31.42
CA ASN A 135 1.24 -2.89 -31.64
C ASN A 135 2.02 -3.29 -30.36
N ALA A 136 1.41 -4.15 -29.56
CA ALA A 136 1.99 -4.66 -28.30
C ALA A 136 3.29 -5.47 -28.48
N ALA A 137 3.60 -5.97 -29.68
CA ALA A 137 4.81 -6.76 -29.94
C ALA A 137 6.11 -5.93 -29.87
N ASN A 138 6.02 -4.59 -29.99
CA ASN A 138 7.18 -3.69 -29.98
C ASN A 138 7.42 -3.03 -28.62
N ILE A 139 6.82 -3.54 -27.54
CA ILE A 139 7.02 -3.01 -26.19
C ILE A 139 8.16 -3.78 -25.51
N GLU A 140 9.25 -3.10 -25.17
CA GLU A 140 10.33 -3.68 -24.35
C GLU A 140 10.26 -3.12 -22.94
N VAL A 141 9.71 -3.90 -22.03
CA VAL A 141 9.57 -3.47 -20.65
C VAL A 141 10.81 -3.84 -19.87
N ARG A 142 11.49 -2.81 -19.37
CA ARG A 142 12.43 -2.97 -18.28
C ARG A 142 11.67 -2.83 -16.97
N ILE A 143 11.42 -3.96 -16.33
CA ILE A 143 10.94 -3.98 -14.95
C ILE A 143 12.08 -3.43 -14.10
N ASP A 144 11.86 -2.26 -13.52
CA ASP A 144 12.80 -1.66 -12.59
C ASP A 144 12.60 -2.35 -11.22
N PRO A 145 13.64 -2.93 -10.60
CA PRO A 145 13.54 -3.44 -9.24
C PRO A 145 13.01 -2.41 -8.22
N ALA A 146 13.21 -1.11 -8.47
CA ALA A 146 12.63 -0.04 -7.67
C ALA A 146 11.10 0.11 -7.83
N GLY A 147 10.53 -0.47 -8.89
CA GLY A 147 9.09 -0.61 -9.08
C GLY A 147 8.53 -1.86 -8.40
N LEU A 148 9.34 -2.86 -8.08
CA LEU A 148 8.85 -4.04 -7.35
C LEU A 148 8.53 -3.68 -5.90
N VAL A 149 7.50 -4.32 -5.35
CA VAL A 149 7.23 -4.26 -3.90
C VAL A 149 8.44 -4.84 -3.18
N ASN A 150 9.21 -3.99 -2.51
CA ASN A 150 10.35 -4.43 -1.72
C ASN A 150 9.90 -4.95 -0.35
N THR A 151 10.80 -5.65 0.34
CA THR A 151 10.52 -6.25 1.65
C THR A 151 10.08 -5.22 2.70
N GLU A 152 10.57 -3.98 2.60
CA GLU A 152 10.15 -2.89 3.49
C GLU A 152 8.71 -2.47 3.25
N MET A 153 8.28 -2.36 1.99
CA MET A 153 6.91 -2.05 1.60
C MET A 153 5.94 -3.16 2.00
N LEU A 154 6.34 -4.43 1.80
CA LEU A 154 5.58 -5.58 2.29
C LEU A 154 5.48 -5.55 3.82
N ALA A 155 6.59 -5.27 4.52
CA ALA A 155 6.59 -5.19 5.97
C ALA A 155 5.70 -4.06 6.50
N ASN A 156 5.65 -2.91 5.83
CA ASN A 156 4.70 -1.84 6.18
C ASN A 156 3.25 -2.27 5.94
N GLY A 157 2.94 -2.81 4.76
CA GLY A 157 1.56 -3.16 4.38
C GLY A 157 1.01 -4.34 5.18
N ALA A 158 1.84 -5.31 5.51
CA ALA A 158 1.48 -6.46 6.33
C ALA A 158 1.59 -6.16 7.84
N GLY A 159 1.86 -4.91 8.27
CA GLY A 159 1.97 -4.54 9.68
C GLY A 159 3.04 -5.31 10.44
N LEU A 160 4.15 -5.66 9.79
CA LEU A 160 5.21 -6.46 10.42
C LEU A 160 5.95 -5.66 11.50
N VAL A 161 6.32 -6.32 12.60
CA VAL A 161 7.15 -5.71 13.63
C VAL A 161 8.49 -5.28 13.05
N ARG A 162 8.83 -4.00 13.24
CA ARG A 162 10.11 -3.40 12.87
C ARG A 162 10.97 -3.23 14.11
N ARG A 163 12.28 -3.35 13.92
CA ARG A 163 13.28 -3.20 14.98
C ARG A 163 13.72 -1.74 15.10
N SER A 164 14.18 -1.32 16.28
CA SER A 164 14.54 0.07 16.58
C SER A 164 13.47 1.09 16.17
N THR A 165 12.20 0.71 16.20
CA THR A 165 11.07 1.52 15.73
C THR A 165 10.17 1.85 16.91
N ARG A 166 9.71 3.11 16.97
CA ARG A 166 8.80 3.58 18.01
C ARG A 166 7.36 3.17 17.68
N TYR A 167 6.65 2.68 18.69
CA TYR A 167 5.26 2.30 18.64
C TYR A 167 4.47 2.97 19.75
N GLU A 168 3.22 3.32 19.46
CA GLU A 168 2.27 3.90 20.40
C GLU A 168 1.35 2.81 20.98
N ALA A 169 0.75 3.09 22.15
CA ALA A 169 -0.22 2.17 22.72
C ALA A 169 -1.43 2.04 21.77
N GLY A 170 -1.85 0.80 21.51
CA GLY A 170 -2.91 0.45 20.56
C GLY A 170 -2.40 0.04 19.18
N ASP A 171 -1.12 0.21 18.85
CA ASP A 171 -0.56 -0.25 17.58
C ASP A 171 -0.67 -1.79 17.45
N ILE A 172 -1.22 -2.26 16.33
CA ILE A 172 -1.39 -3.68 16.02
C ILE A 172 -0.33 -4.10 15.02
N LEU A 173 0.40 -5.17 15.35
CA LEU A 173 1.47 -5.71 14.52
C LEU A 173 1.38 -7.22 14.38
N TYR A 174 2.06 -7.69 13.35
CA TYR A 174 2.23 -9.10 13.04
C TYR A 174 3.71 -9.45 13.10
N ASP A 175 4.04 -10.59 13.70
CA ASP A 175 5.39 -11.12 13.63
C ASP A 175 5.37 -12.45 12.89
N THR A 176 6.23 -12.58 11.88
CA THR A 176 6.32 -13.79 11.05
C THR A 176 6.79 -15.01 11.83
N GLN A 177 7.35 -14.83 13.04
CA GLN A 177 7.79 -15.90 13.94
C GLN A 177 6.65 -16.51 14.76
N LEU A 178 5.48 -15.86 14.83
CA LEU A 178 4.31 -16.46 15.48
C LEU A 178 3.87 -17.65 14.64
N THR A 179 4.26 -18.84 15.10
CA THR A 179 4.04 -20.13 14.43
C THR A 179 2.57 -20.44 14.19
N ARG A 180 1.67 -19.76 14.89
CA ARG A 180 0.24 -19.78 14.63
C ARG A 180 -0.21 -18.46 13.98
N HIS A 181 -0.73 -18.57 12.76
CA HIS A 181 -1.26 -17.46 11.96
C HIS A 181 -2.56 -16.85 12.52
N ASP A 182 -2.98 -17.21 13.72
CA ASP A 182 -4.18 -16.71 14.41
C ASP A 182 -3.86 -15.68 15.50
N LEU A 183 -2.58 -15.30 15.69
CA LEU A 183 -2.14 -14.35 16.71
C LEU A 183 -1.58 -13.05 16.14
N ARG A 184 -1.77 -11.96 16.87
CA ARG A 184 -1.24 -10.62 16.61
C ARG A 184 -0.68 -10.00 17.89
N LEU A 185 0.20 -9.02 17.75
CA LEU A 185 0.72 -8.23 18.86
C LEU A 185 -0.02 -6.90 18.93
N GLU A 186 -0.43 -6.49 20.12
CA GLU A 186 -0.98 -5.17 20.40
C GLU A 186 -0.06 -4.44 21.38
N CYS A 187 0.35 -3.22 21.03
CA CYS A 187 1.17 -2.41 21.91
C CYS A 187 0.34 -1.99 23.13
N VAL A 188 0.69 -2.48 24.32
CA VAL A 188 0.05 -2.03 25.58
C VAL A 188 0.86 -0.97 26.30
N ARG A 189 2.14 -0.83 25.97
CA ARG A 189 2.98 0.27 26.45
C ARG A 189 3.86 0.80 25.34
N ALA A 190 3.65 2.07 24.99
CA ALA A 190 4.44 2.78 24.00
C ALA A 190 5.94 2.75 24.32
N GLY A 191 6.76 2.67 23.28
CA GLY A 191 8.20 2.54 23.41
C GLY A 191 8.88 2.31 22.07
N THR A 192 10.16 1.94 22.11
CA THR A 192 10.94 1.57 20.93
C THR A 192 11.37 0.11 21.04
N THR A 193 11.12 -0.67 19.99
CA THR A 193 11.53 -2.08 19.93
C THR A 193 13.04 -2.25 19.99
N ALA A 194 13.51 -3.41 20.43
CA ALA A 194 14.93 -3.74 20.45
C ALA A 194 15.51 -3.75 19.02
N ALA A 195 16.84 -3.58 18.94
CA ALA A 195 17.56 -3.62 17.67
C ALA A 195 17.65 -5.04 17.08
N THR A 196 17.58 -6.07 17.93
CA THR A 196 17.63 -7.48 17.56
C THR A 196 16.23 -8.10 17.54
N LEU A 197 16.01 -9.07 16.66
CA LEU A 197 14.78 -9.83 16.61
C LEU A 197 14.57 -10.56 17.95
N GLN A 198 13.39 -10.42 18.54
CA GLN A 198 13.02 -11.18 19.73
C GLN A 198 12.45 -12.53 19.29
N ASP A 199 12.84 -13.59 19.99
CA ASP A 199 12.26 -14.91 19.79
C ASP A 199 10.83 -14.93 20.37
N LEU A 200 9.85 -15.21 19.50
CA LEU A 200 8.43 -15.26 19.83
C LEU A 200 7.85 -16.66 19.61
N SER A 201 8.70 -17.68 19.41
CA SER A 201 8.27 -19.04 19.07
C SER A 201 7.42 -19.71 20.16
N ASP A 202 7.70 -19.41 21.43
CA ASP A 202 7.00 -19.98 22.60
C ASP A 202 5.84 -19.11 23.13
N VAL A 203 5.51 -18.02 22.42
CA VAL A 203 4.52 -17.06 22.90
C VAL A 203 3.10 -17.57 22.62
N HIS A 204 2.20 -17.41 23.59
CA HIS A 204 0.80 -17.81 23.49
C HIS A 204 -0.17 -16.65 23.77
N LEU A 205 -1.45 -16.87 23.44
CA LEU A 205 -2.51 -15.89 23.65
C LEU A 205 -2.51 -15.38 25.10
N GLY A 206 -2.66 -14.06 25.25
CA GLY A 206 -2.70 -13.40 26.57
C GLY A 206 -1.34 -13.18 27.22
N VAL A 207 -0.22 -13.55 26.60
CA VAL A 207 1.11 -13.22 27.14
C VAL A 207 1.47 -11.78 26.83
N SER A 208 2.13 -11.12 27.78
CA SER A 208 2.78 -9.83 27.54
C SER A 208 4.27 -10.03 27.29
N VAL A 209 4.79 -9.49 26.18
CA VAL A 209 6.19 -9.61 25.77
C VAL A 209 6.84 -8.23 25.81
N THR A 210 8.00 -8.12 26.45
CA THR A 210 8.78 -6.86 26.46
C THR A 210 9.82 -6.89 25.36
N ASP A 211 9.75 -5.92 24.44
CA ASP A 211 10.64 -5.78 23.28
C ASP A 211 11.27 -4.38 23.32
N GLY A 212 12.53 -4.31 23.72
CA GLY A 212 13.18 -3.03 24.00
C GLY A 212 12.48 -2.30 25.16
N THR A 213 11.87 -1.14 24.87
CA THR A 213 11.05 -0.40 25.84
C THR A 213 9.54 -0.59 25.65
N VAL A 214 9.12 -1.22 24.54
CA VAL A 214 7.71 -1.54 24.26
C VAL A 214 7.27 -2.77 25.07
N ILE A 215 5.99 -2.80 25.45
CA ILE A 215 5.33 -4.03 25.87
C ILE A 215 4.23 -4.36 24.87
N TRP A 216 4.30 -5.56 24.32
CA TRP A 216 3.29 -6.17 23.45
C TRP A 216 2.38 -7.08 24.26
N ARG A 217 1.10 -7.14 23.92
CA ARG A 217 0.15 -8.15 24.37
C ARG A 217 -0.26 -9.02 23.19
N VAL A 218 -0.19 -10.32 23.36
CA VAL A 218 -0.53 -11.27 22.30
C VAL A 218 -2.04 -11.48 22.31
N LYS A 219 -2.69 -11.15 21.19
CA LYS A 219 -4.14 -11.26 20.99
C LYS A 219 -4.45 -12.10 19.75
N ARG A 220 -5.72 -12.47 19.56
CA ARG A 220 -6.16 -13.15 18.33
C ARG A 220 -6.18 -12.18 17.14
N LEU A 221 -5.88 -12.71 15.95
CA LEU A 221 -5.91 -12.01 14.66
C LEU A 221 -7.32 -11.48 14.37
N TYR A 222 -8.32 -12.35 14.52
CA TYR A 222 -9.74 -12.04 14.41
C TYR A 222 -10.39 -12.18 15.78
N THR A 223 -10.81 -11.06 16.36
CA THR A 223 -11.97 -11.05 17.25
C THR A 223 -13.17 -11.01 16.33
N ILE A 224 -13.90 -12.12 16.21
CA ILE A 224 -15.30 -12.01 15.81
C ILE A 224 -15.92 -11.09 16.88
N ASP A 225 -16.61 -10.03 16.47
CA ASP A 225 -17.36 -9.20 17.41
C ASP A 225 -18.16 -10.12 18.35
N GLY A 226 -17.87 -10.05 19.65
CA GLY A 226 -18.45 -10.91 20.67
C GLY A 226 -17.65 -12.18 20.97
N ASP A 227 -16.47 -12.04 21.59
CA ASP A 227 -16.00 -13.11 22.49
C ASP A 227 -17.02 -13.17 23.65
N MET A 228 -18.03 -14.02 23.48
CA MET A 228 -19.13 -14.23 24.43
C MET A 228 -18.63 -14.67 25.81
N PHE A 229 -17.38 -15.15 25.89
CA PHE A 229 -16.78 -15.69 27.09
C PHE A 229 -15.30 -15.31 27.23
N GLU A 230 -14.89 -14.97 28.45
CA GLU A 230 -13.53 -14.77 28.93
C GLU A 230 -13.11 -15.89 29.90
N ILE A 231 -11.81 -16.00 30.19
CA ILE A 231 -11.29 -16.98 31.17
C ILE A 231 -11.03 -16.24 32.48
N ASP A 232 -11.60 -16.73 33.58
CA ASP A 232 -11.42 -16.16 34.92
C ASP A 232 -10.03 -16.46 35.53
N GLU A 233 -9.75 -15.86 36.67
CA GLU A 233 -8.47 -16.05 37.39
C GLU A 233 -8.24 -17.49 37.88
N GLY A 234 -9.28 -18.33 37.90
CA GLY A 234 -9.24 -19.76 38.22
C GLY A 234 -9.16 -20.68 37.00
N GLY A 235 -9.12 -20.14 35.77
CA GLY A 235 -9.12 -20.91 34.53
C GLY A 235 -10.50 -21.40 34.07
N GLY A 236 -11.58 -20.92 34.69
CA GLY A 236 -12.97 -21.16 34.28
C GLY A 236 -13.37 -20.26 33.11
N ILE A 237 -14.34 -20.69 32.30
CA ILE A 237 -14.90 -19.91 31.19
C ILE A 237 -16.13 -19.13 31.73
N MET A 238 -16.10 -17.80 31.69
CA MET A 238 -17.19 -16.92 32.15
C MET A 238 -17.65 -15.98 31.03
N PRO A 239 -18.91 -15.51 30.98
CA PRO A 239 -19.33 -14.52 30.00
C PRO A 239 -18.57 -13.22 30.15
N THR A 240 -18.29 -12.51 29.06
CA THR A 240 -17.71 -11.16 29.13
C THR A 240 -18.66 -10.20 29.83
N ALA A 241 -18.12 -9.19 30.53
CA ALA A 241 -18.90 -8.25 31.35
C ALA A 241 -20.01 -7.47 30.61
N GLU A 242 -19.93 -7.34 29.28
CA GLU A 242 -20.99 -6.79 28.42
C GLU A 242 -21.24 -7.72 27.22
N PRO A 243 -21.96 -8.84 27.41
CA PRO A 243 -22.19 -9.81 26.34
C PRO A 243 -23.27 -9.27 25.40
N HIS A 244 -22.91 -9.00 24.15
CA HIS A 244 -23.88 -8.70 23.09
C HIS A 244 -24.51 -10.00 22.60
N TYR A 245 -25.67 -10.36 23.17
CA TYR A 245 -26.42 -11.55 22.75
C TYR A 245 -26.83 -11.43 21.27
N SER A 246 -26.47 -12.44 20.48
CA SER A 246 -26.98 -12.58 19.12
C SER A 246 -28.52 -12.56 19.11
N VAL A 247 -29.11 -12.01 18.06
CA VAL A 247 -30.53 -11.62 17.88
C VAL A 247 -31.59 -12.70 18.16
N ASN A 248 -31.22 -13.94 18.45
CA ASN A 248 -32.10 -15.11 18.55
C ASN A 248 -32.22 -15.72 19.96
N TYR A 249 -31.54 -15.17 20.97
CA TYR A 249 -31.57 -15.69 22.35
C TYR A 249 -31.67 -14.55 23.37
N ASP A 250 -32.49 -14.73 24.40
CA ASP A 250 -32.61 -13.85 25.56
C ASP A 250 -32.23 -14.63 26.84
N LEU A 251 -32.01 -13.92 27.96
CA LEU A 251 -31.85 -14.54 29.28
C LEU A 251 -33.19 -14.63 30.02
N ASP A 252 -33.40 -15.72 30.76
CA ASP A 252 -34.50 -15.80 31.74
C ASP A 252 -34.17 -15.07 33.06
N GLU A 253 -35.13 -15.04 33.98
CA GLU A 253 -35.01 -14.38 35.28
C GLU A 253 -33.90 -14.99 36.18
N ASP A 254 -33.47 -16.21 35.86
CA ASP A 254 -32.40 -16.94 36.56
C ASP A 254 -31.04 -16.82 35.84
N GLY A 255 -30.98 -16.10 34.71
CA GLY A 255 -29.76 -15.88 33.92
C GLY A 255 -29.40 -17.03 32.97
N ASN A 256 -30.32 -17.95 32.67
CA ASN A 256 -30.10 -19.01 31.68
C ASN A 256 -30.43 -18.53 30.26
N ILE A 257 -29.71 -19.06 29.28
CA ILE A 257 -29.89 -18.72 27.85
C ILE A 257 -31.12 -19.45 27.29
N MET A 258 -32.08 -18.70 26.76
CA MET A 258 -33.33 -19.20 26.16
C MET A 258 -33.48 -18.72 24.71
N PRO A 259 -34.04 -19.53 23.79
CA PRO A 259 -34.39 -19.07 22.44
C PRO A 259 -35.46 -17.99 22.51
N LYS A 260 -35.29 -16.91 21.74
CA LYS A 260 -36.29 -15.86 21.60
C LYS A 260 -37.52 -16.44 20.90
N VAL A 261 -38.66 -16.50 21.58
CA VAL A 261 -39.91 -17.00 20.99
C VAL A 261 -40.30 -16.03 19.87
N MET A 262 -40.47 -16.54 18.63
CA MET A 262 -40.93 -15.75 17.48
C MET A 262 -42.34 -15.19 17.69
#